data_AF-A0A1U7NKL0-F1
#
_entry.id   AF-A0A1U7NKL0-F1
#
_cell.length_a   1.000
_cell.length_b   1.000
_cell.length_c   1.000
_cell.angle_alpha   90.00
_cell.angle_beta   90.00
_cell.angle_gamma   90.00
#
_symmetry.space_group_name_H-M   'P 1'
#
loop_
_entity.id
_entity.type
_entity.pdbx_description
1 polymer ?
#
loop_
_entity_poly.entity_id
_entity_poly.type
_entity_poly.pdbx_seq_one_letter_code
_entity_poly.pdbx_strand_id
1 'polypeptide(L)' 'MKSMVDELNSVPVRKTVKTTIEYDCKKPEKEDEVFDAVRDIVTNHLDDFSKITYDLDPTRHTVKVELNEQK' A
#
# COMPACT_ATOMS: atom_id res chain seq x y z
N MET A 1 17.63 -7.21 15.06
CA MET A 1 16.90 -8.38 14.52
C MET A 1 16.60 -8.07 13.08
N LYS A 2 16.98 -8.92 12.13
CA LYS A 2 16.49 -8.77 10.74
C LYS A 2 15.00 -9.10 10.76
N SER A 3 14.19 -8.29 10.09
CA SER A 3 12.77 -8.63 9.93
C SER A 3 12.67 -9.85 9.02
N MET A 4 11.63 -10.67 9.20
CA MET A 4 11.33 -11.76 8.27
C MET A 4 11.27 -11.26 6.81
N VAL A 5 10.82 -10.01 6.62
CA VAL A 5 10.78 -9.34 5.31
C VAL A 5 12.19 -9.13 4.73
N ASP A 6 13.18 -8.77 5.55
CA ASP A 6 14.59 -8.62 5.11
C ASP A 6 15.19 -9.96 4.66
N GLU A 7 14.79 -11.05 5.31
CA GLU A 7 15.26 -12.40 4.96
C GLU A 7 14.67 -12.84 3.60
N LEU A 8 13.38 -12.62 3.37
CA LEU A 8 12.73 -12.83 2.07
C LEU A 8 13.35 -11.93 0.97
N ASN A 9 13.69 -10.69 1.34
CA ASN A 9 14.39 -9.76 0.46
C ASN A 9 15.87 -10.12 0.21
N SER A 10 16.47 -11.06 0.94
CA SER A 10 17.86 -11.49 0.72
C SER A 10 18.00 -12.65 -0.28
N VAL A 11 16.91 -13.28 -0.72
CA VAL A 11 16.96 -14.38 -1.70
C VAL A 11 17.36 -13.85 -3.09
N PRO A 12 18.40 -14.38 -3.75
CA PRO A 12 18.95 -13.87 -5.02
C PRO A 12 18.14 -14.36 -6.24
N VAL A 13 16.85 -14.03 -6.25
CA VAL A 13 15.90 -14.30 -7.34
C VAL A 13 15.08 -13.04 -7.57
N ARG A 14 14.62 -12.84 -8.81
CA ARG A 14 13.69 -11.76 -9.14
C ARG A 14 12.43 -11.93 -8.27
N LYS A 15 12.19 -10.95 -7.40
CA LYS A 15 11.03 -10.94 -6.50
C LYS A 15 10.12 -9.79 -6.85
N THR A 16 8.90 -9.88 -6.40
CA THR A 16 7.91 -8.81 -6.54
C THR A 16 7.28 -8.67 -5.17
N VAL A 17 7.55 -7.55 -4.51
CA VAL A 17 7.02 -7.29 -3.18
C VAL A 17 5.73 -6.51 -3.36
N LYS A 18 4.63 -7.11 -2.90
CA LYS A 18 3.33 -6.48 -2.86
C LYS A 18 2.97 -6.16 -1.42
N THR A 19 2.65 -4.90 -1.17
CA THR A 19 2.21 -4.40 0.13
C THR A 19 0.75 -3.99 -0.01
N THR A 20 -0.12 -4.67 0.73
CA THR A 20 -1.55 -4.37 0.75
C THR A 20 -1.92 -3.83 2.12
N ILE A 21 -2.50 -2.63 2.16
CA ILE A 21 -2.97 -1.99 3.37
C ILE A 21 -4.47 -1.77 3.24
N GLU A 22 -5.23 -2.21 4.23
CA GLU A 22 -6.68 -2.02 4.31
C GLU A 22 -6.99 -1.09 5.48
N TYR A 23 -7.68 0.01 5.19
CA TYR A 23 -8.07 1.04 6.13
C TYR A 23 -9.58 0.95 6.37
N ASP A 24 -9.97 0.52 7.56
CA ASP A 24 -11.36 0.57 8.02
C ASP A 24 -11.68 2.00 8.46
N CYS A 25 -12.36 2.74 7.58
CA CYS A 25 -12.68 4.15 7.78
C CYS A 25 -13.93 4.34 8.65
N LYS A 26 -14.78 3.31 8.79
CA LYS A 26 -16.07 3.27 9.53
C LYS A 26 -17.11 4.32 9.13
N LYS A 27 -16.72 5.38 8.43
CA LYS A 27 -17.51 6.52 7.99
C LYS A 27 -17.04 6.96 6.60
N PRO A 28 -17.95 7.42 5.74
CA PRO A 28 -17.61 7.86 4.39
C PRO A 28 -16.72 9.09 4.37
N GLU A 29 -16.91 10.05 5.29
CA GLU A 29 -16.12 11.29 5.38
C GLU A 29 -14.62 11.00 5.63
N LYS A 30 -14.32 9.87 6.27
CA LYS A 30 -12.95 9.45 6.57
C LYS A 30 -12.25 8.81 5.37
N GLU A 31 -13.01 8.32 4.38
CA GLU A 31 -12.45 7.65 3.21
C GLU A 31 -11.64 8.63 2.37
N ASP A 32 -12.18 9.83 2.11
CA ASP A 32 -11.47 10.88 1.37
C ASP A 32 -10.22 11.37 2.11
N GLU A 33 -10.31 11.60 3.43
CA GLU A 33 -9.15 11.98 4.25
C GLU A 33 -8.03 10.93 4.19
N VAL A 34 -8.39 9.64 4.32
CA VAL A 34 -7.43 8.54 4.27
C VAL A 34 -6.85 8.40 2.87
N PHE A 35 -7.68 8.53 1.84
CA PHE A 35 -7.24 8.45 0.45
C PHE A 35 -6.23 9.57 0.13
N ASP A 36 -6.52 10.82 0.47
CA ASP A 36 -5.59 11.94 0.26
C ASP A 36 -4.29 11.76 1.04
N ALA A 37 -4.37 11.35 2.32
CA ALA A 37 -3.18 11.12 3.13
C ALA A 37 -2.29 10.00 2.55
N VAL A 38 -2.88 8.87 2.15
CA VAL A 38 -2.12 7.77 1.55
C VAL A 38 -1.56 8.17 0.19
N ARG A 39 -2.33 8.91 -0.60
CA ARG A 39 -1.87 9.43 -1.89
C ARG A 39 -0.67 10.35 -1.72
N ASP A 40 -0.69 11.26 -0.76
CA ASP A 40 0.43 12.19 -0.50
C ASP A 40 1.71 11.42 -0.11
N ILE A 41 1.59 10.45 0.80
CA ILE A 41 2.71 9.60 1.22
C ILE A 41 3.27 8.82 0.03
N VAL A 42 2.40 8.15 -0.74
CA VAL A 42 2.82 7.36 -1.90
C VAL A 42 3.43 8.24 -2.99
N THR A 43 2.93 9.47 -3.16
CA THR A 43 3.47 10.45 -4.12
C THR A 43 4.94 10.78 -3.82
N ASN A 44 5.31 10.83 -2.53
CA ASN A 44 6.70 11.04 -2.11
C ASN A 44 7.62 9.82 -2.35
N HIS A 45 7.06 8.65 -2.66
CA HIS A 45 7.77 7.39 -2.84
C HIS A 45 7.46 6.70 -4.18
N LEU A 46 6.99 7.44 -5.19
CA LEU A 46 6.57 6.86 -6.48
C LEU A 46 7.68 6.07 -7.17
N ASP A 47 8.93 6.52 -7.05
CA ASP A 47 10.09 5.84 -7.66
C ASP A 47 10.35 4.44 -7.07
N ASP A 48 9.88 4.16 -5.85
CA ASP A 48 10.02 2.85 -5.20
C ASP A 48 8.95 1.84 -5.68
N PHE A 49 7.85 2.32 -6.29
CA PHE A 49 6.68 1.50 -6.63
C PHE A 49 6.42 1.41 -8.14
N SER A 50 6.35 0.18 -8.67
CA SER A 50 5.97 -0.11 -10.06
C SER A 50 4.49 0.16 -10.36
N LYS A 51 3.63 -0.10 -9.37
CA LYS A 51 2.18 -0.05 -9.52
C LYS A 51 1.55 0.24 -8.18
N ILE A 52 0.59 1.16 -8.19
CA ILE A 52 -0.23 1.51 -7.04
C ILE A 52 -1.68 1.34 -7.45
N THR A 53 -2.46 0.65 -6.63
CA THR A 53 -3.90 0.42 -6.84
C THR A 53 -4.64 0.89 -5.60
N TYR A 54 -5.66 1.71 -5.79
CA TYR A 54 -6.56 2.15 -4.73
C TYR A 54 -7.93 1.56 -5.01
N ASP A 55 -8.49 0.87 -4.02
CA ASP A 55 -9.79 0.21 -4.08
C ASP A 55 -10.60 0.73 -2.90
N LEU A 56 -11.62 1.53 -3.19
CA LEU A 56 -12.51 2.11 -2.19
C LEU A 56 -13.80 1.31 -2.22
N ASP A 57 -14.13 0.67 -1.10
CA ASP A 57 -15.39 -0.06 -0.92
C ASP A 57 -16.33 0.82 -0.07
N PRO A 58 -17.26 1.55 -0.71
CA PRO A 58 -18.18 2.45 -0.01
C PRO A 58 -19.27 1.67 0.75
N THR A 59 -19.42 0.37 0.51
CA THR A 59 -20.39 -0.49 1.22
C THR A 59 -19.85 -0.90 2.58
N ARG A 60 -18.53 -1.11 2.67
CA ARG A 60 -17.82 -1.49 3.90
C ARG A 60 -17.12 -0.32 4.58
N HIS A 61 -17.11 0.86 3.95
CA HIS A 61 -16.32 2.01 4.38
C HIS A 61 -14.84 1.66 4.56
N THR A 62 -14.29 0.92 3.61
CA THR A 62 -12.89 0.48 3.64
C THR A 62 -12.14 0.99 2.43
N VAL A 63 -10.96 1.58 2.67
CA VAL A 63 -10.02 1.98 1.62
C VAL A 63 -8.89 0.97 1.61
N LYS A 64 -8.68 0.30 0.48
CA LYS A 64 -7.62 -0.69 0.31
C LYS A 64 -6.60 -0.16 -0.69
N VAL A 65 -5.33 -0.23 -0.33
CA VAL A 65 -4.22 0.26 -1.14
C VAL A 65 -3.26 -0.90 -1.37
N GLU A 66 -3.04 -1.26 -2.63
CA GLU A 66 -2.04 -2.24 -3.04
C GLU A 66 -0.89 -1.52 -3.74
N LEU A 67 0.29 -1.63 -3.14
CA LEU A 67 1.56 -1.10 -3.63
C LEU A 67 2.40 -2.26 -4.12
N ASN A 68 3.02 -2.11 -5.28
CA ASN A 68 3.91 -3.11 -5.84
C ASN A 68 5.30 -2.49 -6.02
N GLU A 69 6.29 -2.92 -5.24
CA GLU A 69 7.64 -2.37 -5.29
C GLU A 69 8.38 -2.82 -6.56
N GLN A 70 9.13 -1.90 -7.17
CA GLN A 70 10.06 -2.21 -8.25
C GLN A 70 11.46 -2.44 -7.67
N LYS A 71 11.85 -3.70 -7.44
CA LYS A 71 13.22 -4.05 -7.03
C LYS A 71 13.76 -5.26 -7.80
#